data_AF-A0A0D1DZ78-F1
#
_entry.id   AF-A0A0D1DZ78-F1
#
_cell.length_a   1.000
_cell.length_b   1.000
_cell.length_c   1.000
_cell.angle_alpha   90.00
_cell.angle_beta   90.00
_cell.angle_gamma   90.00
#
_symmetry.space_group_name_H-M   'P 1'
#
loop_
_entity.id
_entity.type
_entity.pdbx_description
1 polymer ?
#
loop_
_entity_poly.entity_id
_entity_poly.type
_entity_poly.pdbx_seq_one_letter_code
_entity_poly.pdbx_strand_id
1 'polypeptide(L)'
;MAELRPGSTPKRTVSFGPSDTVTLTSSDATTNSSSDVAVHSYPSSGLDAGGGSSISASVLKSAMKPGKDRKRLPPAEQYQHPDPLLRRLRLVDAHGVPVDLRKTFRDTKVVGFYFASQWAGQPLKEYHQTISDFCRQHPHEFKAIYVSVDVDEQWYKAGVKDKPWISMVWNDGSSMPAERADRTAANSDGDLDELPQLYNNEDFLLANEQDIDESLSHTDKSGEAYLRPFSRVHLAAKLNIIAAPTLCIYHVQSGKMLEWNVRMGRLSSNRSRETWEKWLAGESAANFGFTDALSVAPYTILIGLVALLYFIVVKVGGEEYNVLKRTLHSLLEGTTGGTHQLIKAPNDEL
;
A
#
# COMPACT_ATOMS: atom_id res chain seq x y z
N MET A 1 -10.17 38.97 -5.55
CA MET A 1 -10.69 37.92 -6.45
C MET A 1 -9.60 36.88 -6.63
N ALA A 2 -9.74 35.73 -5.98
CA ALA A 2 -8.95 34.54 -6.25
C ALA A 2 -9.86 33.34 -5.98
N GLU A 3 -10.34 32.72 -7.06
CA GLU A 3 -11.18 31.53 -7.01
C GLU A 3 -10.37 30.34 -6.49
N LEU A 4 -10.85 29.70 -5.42
CA LEU A 4 -10.40 28.40 -4.97
C LEU A 4 -11.27 27.33 -5.63
N ARG A 5 -10.69 26.58 -6.58
CA ARG A 5 -11.29 25.34 -7.12
C ARG A 5 -11.23 24.24 -6.05
N PRO A 6 -12.32 23.51 -5.80
CA PRO A 6 -12.25 22.27 -5.02
C PRO A 6 -11.76 21.12 -5.91
N GLY A 7 -10.62 20.54 -5.54
CA GLY A 7 -10.11 19.31 -6.13
C GLY A 7 -10.98 18.12 -5.73
N SER A 8 -11.68 17.55 -6.70
CA SER A 8 -12.35 16.26 -6.62
C SER A 8 -11.32 15.14 -6.40
N THR A 9 -11.39 14.42 -5.29
CA THR A 9 -10.65 13.16 -5.12
C THR A 9 -11.24 12.09 -6.05
N PRO A 10 -10.41 11.34 -6.79
CA PRO A 10 -10.93 10.26 -7.63
C PRO A 10 -11.46 9.12 -6.75
N LYS A 11 -12.72 8.74 -6.99
CA LYS A 11 -13.32 7.53 -6.39
C LYS A 11 -12.53 6.31 -6.87
N ARG A 12 -11.91 5.61 -5.92
CA ARG A 12 -11.15 4.38 -6.14
C ARG A 12 -12.14 3.21 -6.26
N THR A 13 -12.46 2.85 -7.50
CA THR A 13 -13.11 1.59 -7.84
C THR A 13 -12.14 0.84 -8.73
N VAL A 14 -11.47 -0.17 -8.19
CA VAL A 14 -10.80 -1.17 -9.03
C VAL A 14 -11.90 -2.14 -9.44
N SER A 15 -12.41 -1.94 -10.64
CA SER A 15 -13.41 -2.79 -11.26
C SER A 15 -12.76 -4.12 -11.66
N PHE A 16 -13.32 -5.22 -11.20
CA PHE A 16 -13.02 -6.56 -11.69
C PHE A 16 -13.97 -6.88 -12.85
N GLY A 17 -13.41 -7.15 -14.04
CA GLY A 17 -14.09 -7.81 -15.18
C GLY A 17 -13.77 -7.19 -16.55
N PRO A 18 -14.13 -7.82 -17.69
CA PRO A 18 -14.70 -9.17 -17.87
C PRO A 18 -13.89 -10.07 -18.85
N SER A 19 -14.35 -11.32 -18.94
CA SER A 19 -13.87 -12.43 -19.76
C SER A 19 -13.74 -12.11 -21.25
N ASP A 20 -12.57 -12.35 -21.83
CA ASP A 20 -12.44 -12.56 -23.27
C ASP A 20 -12.17 -14.04 -23.56
N THR A 21 -13.17 -14.61 -24.21
CA THR A 21 -13.18 -15.95 -24.80
C THR A 21 -12.28 -15.90 -26.03
N VAL A 22 -11.14 -16.59 -26.00
CA VAL A 22 -10.32 -16.77 -27.21
C VAL A 22 -10.70 -18.07 -27.88
N THR A 23 -11.36 -17.92 -29.02
CA THR A 23 -11.70 -18.94 -30.00
C THR A 23 -10.43 -19.62 -30.52
N LEU A 24 -10.36 -20.94 -30.36
CA LEU A 24 -9.35 -21.78 -31.00
C LEU A 24 -9.57 -21.75 -32.53
N THR A 25 -8.55 -21.33 -33.28
CA THR A 25 -8.45 -21.62 -34.71
C THR A 25 -7.38 -22.68 -34.91
N SER A 26 -7.85 -23.86 -35.28
CA SER A 26 -7.08 -24.99 -35.78
C SER A 26 -6.73 -24.76 -37.26
N SER A 27 -5.45 -24.90 -37.59
CA SER A 27 -5.02 -25.20 -38.96
C SER A 27 -3.80 -26.11 -38.89
N ASP A 28 -4.05 -27.38 -39.20
CA ASP A 28 -3.07 -28.37 -39.65
C ASP A 28 -2.44 -27.94 -40.98
N ALA A 29 -1.16 -28.28 -41.17
CA ALA A 29 -0.67 -29.08 -42.31
C ALA A 29 0.86 -29.01 -42.48
N THR A 30 1.51 -30.13 -42.13
CA THR A 30 2.53 -30.88 -42.88
C THR A 30 3.88 -30.28 -43.37
N THR A 31 4.91 -31.12 -43.14
CA THR A 31 6.05 -31.53 -44.00
C THR A 31 7.43 -30.86 -43.91
N ASN A 32 8.35 -31.65 -43.34
CA ASN A 32 9.64 -32.13 -43.86
C ASN A 32 10.94 -31.29 -43.86
N SER A 33 11.99 -32.07 -43.52
CA SER A 33 13.40 -32.07 -43.95
C SER A 33 14.41 -31.10 -43.34
N SER A 34 15.22 -31.66 -42.44
CA SER A 34 16.69 -31.71 -42.44
C SER A 34 17.46 -30.88 -43.48
N SER A 35 18.43 -30.08 -43.02
CA SER A 35 19.88 -30.32 -43.26
C SER A 35 20.75 -29.17 -42.73
N ASP A 36 21.85 -29.54 -42.09
CA ASP A 36 23.03 -28.73 -41.76
C ASP A 36 23.55 -27.94 -42.96
N VAL A 37 23.94 -26.67 -42.76
CA VAL A 37 25.15 -26.04 -43.35
C VAL A 37 25.55 -24.83 -42.48
N ALA A 38 26.73 -24.91 -41.87
CA ALA A 38 27.49 -23.75 -41.41
C ALA A 38 28.14 -23.04 -42.62
N VAL A 39 28.32 -21.71 -42.58
CA VAL A 39 29.54 -20.98 -43.04
C VAL A 39 29.35 -19.44 -43.07
N HIS A 40 30.35 -18.77 -42.51
CA HIS A 40 30.91 -17.41 -42.70
C HIS A 40 30.11 -16.11 -42.49
N SER A 41 30.56 -15.43 -41.42
CA SER A 41 30.82 -14.00 -41.22
C SER A 41 31.31 -13.18 -42.42
N TYR A 42 30.83 -11.92 -42.56
CA TYR A 42 31.64 -10.69 -42.75
C TYR A 42 30.82 -9.44 -42.34
N PRO A 43 31.48 -8.32 -41.96
CA PRO A 43 30.87 -7.21 -41.25
C PRO A 43 30.41 -6.09 -42.20
N SER A 44 29.32 -5.40 -41.85
CA SER A 44 28.97 -4.10 -42.43
C SER A 44 28.77 -3.07 -41.33
N SER A 45 29.75 -2.20 -41.20
CA SER A 45 29.66 -0.90 -40.55
C SER A 45 28.61 -0.03 -41.23
N GLY A 46 27.61 0.41 -40.46
CA GLY A 46 26.69 1.47 -40.83
C GLY A 46 26.50 2.39 -39.63
N LEU A 47 27.07 3.58 -39.72
CA LEU A 47 26.78 4.72 -38.86
C LEU A 47 25.33 5.14 -39.13
N ASP A 48 24.50 5.23 -38.09
CA ASP A 48 23.46 6.25 -38.10
C ASP A 48 23.14 6.75 -36.69
N ALA A 49 23.13 8.07 -36.58
CA ALA A 49 22.83 8.81 -35.38
C ALA A 49 21.31 9.02 -35.30
N GLY A 50 20.71 8.53 -34.23
CA GLY A 50 19.29 8.75 -33.94
C GLY A 50 19.03 8.56 -32.46
N GLY A 51 19.10 9.65 -31.70
CA GLY A 51 18.72 9.69 -30.29
C GLY A 51 17.23 9.41 -30.13
N GLY A 52 16.90 8.15 -29.84
CA GLY A 52 15.61 7.71 -29.35
C GLY A 52 15.82 7.07 -27.99
N SER A 53 15.26 7.69 -26.96
CA SER A 53 15.25 7.18 -25.59
C SER A 53 14.53 5.83 -25.56
N SER A 54 15.28 4.72 -25.70
CA SER A 54 14.75 3.39 -25.52
C SER A 54 14.57 3.16 -24.03
N ILE A 55 13.33 3.27 -23.58
CA ILE A 55 12.87 2.66 -22.33
C ILE A 55 13.35 1.21 -22.37
N SER A 56 14.34 0.89 -21.53
CA SER A 56 14.87 -0.46 -21.41
C SER A 56 13.71 -1.35 -20.96
N ALA A 57 13.19 -2.15 -21.89
CA ALA A 57 12.24 -3.20 -21.58
C ALA A 57 12.95 -4.17 -20.64
N SER A 58 12.64 -4.08 -19.34
CA SER A 58 13.12 -5.04 -18.36
C SER A 58 12.66 -6.43 -18.83
N VAL A 59 13.63 -7.26 -19.20
CA VAL A 59 13.38 -8.63 -19.64
C VAL A 59 12.55 -9.32 -18.55
N LEU A 60 11.32 -9.71 -18.88
CA LEU A 60 10.40 -10.39 -17.96
C LEU A 60 11.05 -11.69 -17.49
N LYS A 61 11.53 -11.71 -16.24
CA LYS A 61 12.20 -12.87 -15.63
C LYS A 61 11.15 -13.72 -14.92
N SER A 62 10.84 -14.88 -15.52
CA SER A 62 9.97 -15.90 -14.92
C SER A 62 10.61 -16.48 -13.66
N ALA A 63 9.78 -16.79 -12.66
CA ALA A 63 10.22 -17.41 -11.41
C ALA A 63 11.17 -18.59 -11.62
N MET A 64 11.02 -19.36 -12.70
CA MET A 64 11.84 -20.55 -12.95
C MET A 64 11.82 -20.93 -14.44
N LYS A 65 12.83 -20.53 -15.22
CA LYS A 65 13.27 -21.40 -16.33
C LYS A 65 14.31 -22.36 -15.76
N PRO A 66 14.07 -23.69 -15.73
CA PRO A 66 15.03 -24.66 -15.20
C PRO A 66 16.29 -24.69 -16.07
N GLY A 67 17.25 -23.83 -15.73
CA GLY A 67 18.59 -23.84 -16.30
C GLY A 67 19.48 -24.90 -15.64
N LYS A 68 20.53 -25.31 -16.34
CA LYS A 68 21.51 -26.35 -15.93
C LYS A 68 22.18 -26.10 -14.57
N ASP A 69 22.16 -24.87 -14.06
CA ASP A 69 22.65 -24.52 -12.74
C ASP A 69 21.48 -24.53 -11.75
N ARG A 70 21.32 -25.66 -11.05
CA ARG A 70 20.38 -25.83 -9.95
C ARG A 70 20.69 -24.83 -8.83
N LYS A 71 20.21 -23.59 -8.93
CA LYS A 71 20.04 -22.73 -7.75
C LYS A 71 19.11 -23.49 -6.82
N ARG A 72 19.66 -24.06 -5.75
CA ARG A 72 18.94 -24.85 -4.75
C ARG A 72 17.82 -23.94 -4.22
N LEU A 73 16.57 -24.31 -4.48
CA LEU A 73 15.42 -23.62 -3.90
C LEU A 73 15.63 -23.48 -2.38
N PRO A 74 15.14 -22.38 -1.77
CA PRO A 74 15.15 -22.29 -0.32
C PRO A 74 14.39 -23.48 0.30
N PRO A 75 14.62 -23.77 1.58
CA PRO A 75 13.82 -24.76 2.31
C PRO A 75 12.32 -24.49 2.15
N ALA A 76 11.54 -25.55 1.96
CA ALA A 76 10.09 -25.50 1.69
C ALA A 76 9.34 -24.69 2.75
N GLU A 77 9.79 -24.77 4.00
CA GLU A 77 9.21 -24.08 5.15
C GLU A 77 9.21 -22.55 4.99
N GLN A 78 10.12 -22.00 4.18
CA GLN A 78 10.27 -20.55 4.00
C GLN A 78 9.38 -19.95 2.91
N TYR A 79 8.77 -20.79 2.04
CA TYR A 79 7.95 -20.30 0.93
C TYR A 79 6.65 -21.06 0.75
N GLN A 80 6.47 -22.26 1.30
CA GLN A 80 5.24 -23.00 1.12
C GLN A 80 4.17 -22.53 2.11
N HIS A 81 3.07 -21.99 1.58
CA HIS A 81 1.91 -21.60 2.36
C HIS A 81 0.68 -21.52 1.44
N PRO A 82 -0.53 -21.94 1.88
CA PRO A 82 -1.73 -21.87 1.04
C PRO A 82 -2.16 -20.43 0.70
N ASP A 83 -1.85 -19.48 1.59
CA ASP A 83 -2.10 -18.06 1.34
C ASP A 83 -1.12 -17.52 0.27
N PRO A 84 -1.63 -16.91 -0.83
CA PRO A 84 -0.81 -16.48 -1.95
C PRO A 84 0.09 -15.30 -1.64
N LEU A 85 -0.26 -14.46 -0.66
CA LEU A 85 0.56 -13.32 -0.26
C LEU A 85 1.69 -13.78 0.65
N LEU A 86 1.39 -14.60 1.68
CA LEU A 86 2.37 -15.04 2.67
C LEU A 86 3.52 -15.86 2.06
N ARG A 87 3.25 -16.72 1.07
CA ARG A 87 4.30 -17.49 0.39
C ARG A 87 5.32 -16.66 -0.41
N ARG A 88 4.95 -15.42 -0.74
CA ARG A 88 5.83 -14.48 -1.47
C ARG A 88 6.64 -13.61 -0.53
N LEU A 89 6.57 -13.85 0.77
CA LEU A 89 7.39 -13.17 1.76
C LEU A 89 8.59 -14.04 2.13
N ARG A 90 9.73 -13.40 2.38
CA ARG A 90 10.86 -14.02 3.06
C ARG A 90 10.97 -13.37 4.42
N LEU A 91 10.65 -14.15 5.45
CA LEU A 91 10.46 -13.66 6.80
C LEU A 91 11.54 -14.21 7.71
N VAL A 92 12.03 -13.34 8.61
CA VAL A 92 12.98 -13.67 9.66
C VAL A 92 12.45 -13.19 11.00
N ASP A 93 12.89 -13.85 12.07
CA ASP A 93 12.63 -13.39 13.43
C ASP A 93 13.58 -12.23 13.84
N ALA A 94 13.46 -11.79 15.10
CA ALA A 94 14.30 -10.72 15.65
C ALA A 94 15.81 -11.05 15.67
N HIS A 95 16.19 -12.32 15.53
CA HIS A 95 17.57 -12.79 15.46
C HIS A 95 18.05 -13.02 14.02
N GLY A 96 17.19 -12.80 13.02
CA GLY A 96 17.51 -13.07 11.62
C GLY A 96 17.32 -14.53 11.20
N VAL A 97 16.71 -15.37 12.05
CA VAL A 97 16.46 -16.78 11.76
C VAL A 97 15.25 -16.90 10.82
N PRO A 98 15.33 -17.70 9.74
CA PRO A 98 14.21 -17.89 8.83
C PRO A 98 12.97 -18.45 9.54
N VAL A 99 11.81 -17.92 9.17
CA VAL A 99 10.51 -18.30 9.72
C VAL A 99 9.90 -19.44 8.90
N ASP A 100 9.45 -20.50 9.56
CA ASP A 100 8.58 -21.52 8.97
C ASP A 100 7.16 -20.93 8.82
N LEU A 101 6.73 -20.68 7.59
CA LEU A 101 5.45 -20.04 7.30
C LEU A 101 4.27 -20.88 7.79
N ARG A 102 4.25 -22.18 7.53
CA ARG A 102 3.11 -23.05 7.90
C ARG A 102 2.98 -23.15 9.41
N LYS A 103 4.09 -23.30 10.12
CA LYS A 103 4.10 -23.37 11.58
C LYS A 103 3.72 -22.05 12.22
N THR A 104 4.25 -20.94 11.70
CA THR A 104 4.11 -19.62 12.32
C THR A 104 2.72 -19.03 12.13
N PHE A 105 2.11 -19.27 10.97
CA PHE A 105 0.78 -18.73 10.60
C PHE A 105 -0.37 -19.75 10.76
N ARG A 106 -0.11 -20.94 11.34
CA ARG A 106 -1.10 -22.02 11.46
C ARG A 106 -2.45 -21.56 12.05
N ASP A 107 -2.38 -20.83 13.15
CA ASP A 107 -3.56 -20.37 13.90
C ASP A 107 -3.87 -18.89 13.64
N THR A 108 -3.12 -18.24 12.75
CA THR A 108 -3.24 -16.82 12.45
C THR A 108 -4.47 -16.52 11.62
N LYS A 109 -5.23 -15.52 12.07
CA LYS A 109 -6.47 -15.05 11.44
C LYS A 109 -6.23 -13.74 10.70
N VAL A 110 -5.43 -12.88 11.31
CA VAL A 110 -5.17 -11.52 10.85
C VAL A 110 -3.67 -11.26 10.85
N VAL A 111 -3.18 -10.68 9.76
CA VAL A 111 -1.79 -10.25 9.60
C VAL A 111 -1.75 -8.73 9.47
N GLY A 112 -0.92 -8.09 10.29
CA GLY A 112 -0.66 -6.66 10.23
C GLY A 112 0.64 -6.38 9.49
N PHE A 113 0.58 -5.75 8.32
CA PHE A 113 1.78 -5.25 7.63
C PHE A 113 2.15 -3.89 8.20
N TYR A 114 3.22 -3.86 8.99
CA TYR A 114 3.69 -2.67 9.68
C TYR A 114 4.87 -2.06 8.93
N PHE A 115 4.57 -1.04 8.13
CA PHE A 115 5.55 -0.24 7.39
C PHE A 115 6.09 0.85 8.28
N ALA A 116 7.39 0.83 8.55
CA ALA A 116 8.01 1.80 9.45
C ALA A 116 9.47 2.04 9.14
N SER A 117 9.95 3.21 9.55
CA SER A 117 11.34 3.61 9.46
C SER A 117 11.82 4.13 10.80
N GLN A 118 12.97 3.64 11.28
CA GLN A 118 13.54 4.15 12.53
C GLN A 118 14.10 5.57 12.39
N TRP A 119 14.47 5.98 11.18
CA TRP A 119 14.93 7.35 10.95
C TRP A 119 13.81 8.40 11.04
N ALA A 120 12.54 8.00 10.93
CA ALA A 120 11.40 8.90 10.74
C ALA A 120 10.98 9.74 11.98
N GLY A 121 11.72 9.69 13.09
CA GLY A 121 11.41 10.48 14.29
C GLY A 121 10.13 10.05 15.03
N GLN A 122 9.59 10.93 15.89
CA GLN A 122 8.31 10.70 16.58
C GLN A 122 7.14 10.79 15.58
N PRO A 123 6.03 10.01 15.72
CA PRO A 123 5.55 9.31 16.92
C PRO A 123 5.87 7.80 16.97
N LEU A 124 6.99 7.37 16.37
CA LEU A 124 7.31 5.94 16.19
C LEU A 124 7.26 5.10 17.48
N LYS A 125 7.64 5.67 18.63
CA LYS A 125 7.62 4.96 19.92
C LYS A 125 6.21 4.51 20.31
N GLU A 126 5.21 5.37 20.12
CA GLU A 126 3.81 5.08 20.46
C GLU A 126 3.23 4.01 19.55
N TYR A 127 3.56 4.07 18.25
CA TYR A 127 3.18 3.05 17.26
C TYR A 127 3.78 1.69 17.64
N HIS A 128 5.08 1.65 17.94
CA HIS A 128 5.74 0.42 18.38
C HIS A 128 5.10 -0.18 19.61
N GLN A 129 4.82 0.64 20.63
CA GLN A 129 4.24 0.17 21.87
C GLN A 129 2.84 -0.40 21.61
N THR A 130 1.99 0.36 20.91
CA THR A 130 0.61 -0.02 20.62
C THR A 130 0.55 -1.34 19.83
N ILE A 131 1.34 -1.48 18.77
CA ILE A 131 1.38 -2.71 17.96
C ILE A 131 1.95 -3.87 18.76
N SER A 132 2.98 -3.62 19.58
CA SER A 132 3.57 -4.66 20.43
C SER A 132 2.56 -5.19 21.45
N ASP A 133 1.81 -4.31 22.09
CA ASP A 133 0.79 -4.67 23.07
C ASP A 133 -0.35 -5.44 22.39
N PHE A 134 -0.76 -5.03 21.20
CA PHE A 134 -1.76 -5.75 20.40
C PHE A 134 -1.29 -7.16 20.02
N CYS A 135 -0.02 -7.34 19.64
CA CYS A 135 0.56 -8.66 19.41
C CYS A 135 0.55 -9.54 20.66
N ARG A 136 0.83 -8.96 21.85
CA ARG A 136 0.80 -9.69 23.12
C ARG A 136 -0.62 -10.07 23.56
N GLN A 137 -1.61 -9.26 23.22
CA GLN A 137 -3.03 -9.56 23.49
C GLN A 137 -3.56 -10.69 22.59
N HIS A 138 -3.03 -10.83 21.37
CA HIS A 138 -3.47 -11.81 20.38
C HIS A 138 -2.31 -12.66 19.81
N PRO A 139 -1.54 -13.37 20.63
CA PRO A 139 -0.22 -13.91 20.26
C PRO A 139 -0.24 -15.00 19.17
N HIS A 140 -1.35 -15.71 19.00
CA HIS A 140 -1.50 -16.77 17.99
C HIS A 140 -2.34 -16.32 16.79
N GLU A 141 -3.32 -15.43 17.02
CA GLU A 141 -4.32 -15.05 16.01
C GLU A 141 -3.91 -13.81 15.21
N PHE A 142 -3.14 -12.90 15.80
CA PHE A 142 -2.60 -11.70 15.14
C PHE A 142 -1.08 -11.80 15.00
N LYS A 143 -0.59 -11.63 13.78
CA LYS A 143 0.86 -11.55 13.51
C LYS A 143 1.18 -10.23 12.82
N ALA A 144 2.05 -9.43 13.43
CA ALA A 144 2.62 -8.27 12.77
C ALA A 144 3.87 -8.67 11.98
N ILE A 145 3.93 -8.21 10.73
CA ILE A 145 5.08 -8.32 9.83
C ILE A 145 5.66 -6.92 9.66
N TYR A 146 6.88 -6.72 10.15
CA TYR A 146 7.63 -5.49 10.00
C TYR A 146 8.23 -5.39 8.60
N VAL A 147 7.87 -4.32 7.90
CA VAL A 147 8.36 -4.00 6.56
C VAL A 147 9.14 -2.69 6.67
N SER A 148 10.46 -2.79 6.79
CA SER A 148 11.30 -1.60 6.90
C SER A 148 11.37 -0.84 5.58
N VAL A 149 11.14 0.47 5.67
CA VAL A 149 11.40 1.44 4.58
C VAL A 149 12.69 2.24 4.83
N ASP A 150 13.53 1.77 5.75
CA ASP A 150 14.83 2.37 6.02
C ASP A 150 15.78 2.15 4.83
N VAL A 151 16.73 3.08 4.68
CA VAL A 151 17.83 2.99 3.70
C VAL A 151 19.05 2.29 4.28
N ASP A 152 19.22 2.31 5.61
CA ASP A 152 20.35 1.70 6.30
C ASP A 152 19.97 0.47 7.12
N GLU A 153 20.80 -0.56 7.06
CA GLU A 153 20.59 -1.83 7.77
C GLU A 153 20.60 -1.63 9.31
N GLN A 154 21.35 -0.65 9.81
CA GLN A 154 21.43 -0.36 11.24
C GLN A 154 20.07 0.07 11.80
N TRP A 155 19.32 0.89 11.04
CA TRP A 155 17.97 1.32 11.40
C TRP A 155 16.98 0.16 11.32
N TYR A 156 17.08 -0.68 10.29
CA TYR A 156 16.32 -1.93 10.22
C TYR A 156 16.54 -2.80 11.46
N LYS A 157 17.81 -3.06 11.83
CA LYS A 157 18.18 -3.86 13.01
C LYS A 157 17.61 -3.27 14.30
N ALA A 158 17.66 -1.95 14.47
CA ALA A 158 17.05 -1.28 15.61
C ALA A 158 15.52 -1.42 15.65
N GLY A 159 14.86 -1.48 14.48
CA GLY A 159 13.42 -1.64 14.37
C GLY A 159 12.88 -3.04 14.66
N VAL A 160 13.72 -4.07 14.54
CA VAL A 160 13.34 -5.47 14.80
C VAL A 160 13.82 -6.00 16.15
N LYS A 161 14.88 -5.39 16.72
CA LYS A 161 15.49 -5.85 17.97
C LYS A 161 14.49 -5.82 19.13
N ASP A 162 14.35 -6.96 19.80
CA ASP A 162 13.50 -7.15 20.99
C ASP A 162 12.01 -6.80 20.75
N LYS A 163 11.54 -6.99 19.51
CA LYS A 163 10.14 -6.73 19.13
C LYS A 163 9.37 -8.04 18.94
N PRO A 164 8.04 -8.04 19.19
CA PRO A 164 7.22 -9.25 19.08
C PRO A 164 6.82 -9.59 17.64
N TRP A 165 7.20 -8.77 16.67
CA TRP A 165 6.93 -8.99 15.26
C TRP A 165 8.08 -9.72 14.57
N ILE A 166 7.74 -10.39 13.47
CA ILE A 166 8.70 -10.91 12.49
C ILE A 166 8.92 -9.85 11.41
N SER A 167 10.01 -9.91 10.66
CA SER A 167 10.32 -8.93 9.63
C SER A 167 10.56 -9.55 8.26
N MET A 168 10.31 -8.78 7.22
CA MET A 168 10.87 -9.11 5.91
C MET A 168 12.39 -8.96 5.93
N VAL A 169 13.08 -9.87 5.24
CA VAL A 169 14.55 -9.84 5.13
C VAL A 169 15.05 -8.53 4.53
N TRP A 170 16.19 -8.05 5.05
CA TRP A 170 16.82 -6.82 4.57
C TRP A 170 17.44 -6.99 3.17
N ASN A 171 18.17 -8.09 2.95
CA ASN A 171 18.89 -8.39 1.71
C ASN A 171 17.97 -8.92 0.59
N ASP A 172 16.95 -8.13 0.26
CA ASP A 172 15.93 -8.42 -0.75
C ASP A 172 16.16 -7.67 -2.09
N GLY A 173 17.35 -7.08 -2.25
CA GLY A 173 17.71 -6.32 -3.44
C GLY A 173 17.23 -4.86 -3.44
N SER A 174 16.37 -4.44 -2.51
CA SER A 174 15.83 -3.07 -2.50
C SER A 174 16.80 -2.01 -2.02
N SER A 175 17.77 -2.39 -1.19
CA SER A 175 18.78 -1.49 -0.60
C SER A 175 20.12 -1.55 -1.35
N MET A 176 20.16 -2.20 -2.52
CA MET A 176 21.38 -2.40 -3.30
C MET A 176 21.59 -1.24 -4.29
N PRO A 177 22.84 -0.84 -4.58
CA PRO A 177 23.12 0.14 -5.63
C PRO A 177 22.50 -0.27 -6.98
N ALA A 178 21.97 0.72 -7.71
CA ALA A 178 21.22 0.52 -8.97
C ALA A 178 21.97 -0.30 -10.03
N GLU A 179 23.31 -0.34 -9.97
CA GLU A 179 24.17 -1.13 -10.86
C GLU A 179 23.89 -2.65 -10.83
N ARG A 180 23.22 -3.17 -9.79
CA ARG A 180 22.78 -4.57 -9.72
C ARG A 180 21.43 -4.81 -10.42
N ALA A 181 20.56 -3.81 -10.55
CA ALA A 181 19.21 -3.99 -11.12
C ALA A 181 19.25 -4.53 -12.56
N ASP A 182 20.33 -4.21 -13.30
CA ASP A 182 20.52 -4.62 -14.70
C ASP A 182 21.29 -5.94 -14.89
N ARG A 183 21.89 -6.53 -13.83
CA ARG A 183 22.99 -7.52 -14.00
C ARG A 183 22.68 -9.01 -13.88
N THR A 184 21.43 -9.48 -13.72
CA THR A 184 21.15 -10.93 -13.83
C THR A 184 21.31 -11.52 -15.24
N ALA A 185 21.78 -10.72 -16.22
CA ALA A 185 22.14 -11.16 -17.57
C ALA A 185 23.67 -11.28 -17.82
N ALA A 186 24.54 -10.90 -16.87
CA ALA A 186 25.99 -10.93 -17.08
C ALA A 186 26.63 -12.19 -16.48
N ASN A 187 26.82 -13.21 -17.33
CA ASN A 187 27.95 -14.12 -17.16
C ASN A 187 29.23 -13.30 -17.37
N SER A 188 29.94 -12.93 -16.30
CA SER A 188 31.32 -12.42 -16.43
C SER A 188 32.04 -12.38 -15.09
N ASP A 189 32.81 -13.43 -14.81
CA ASP A 189 34.24 -13.47 -14.39
C ASP A 189 34.98 -12.20 -13.91
N GLY A 190 34.34 -11.24 -13.23
CA GLY A 190 35.05 -10.09 -12.67
C GLY A 190 34.34 -9.44 -11.49
N ASP A 191 35.00 -9.45 -10.33
CA ASP A 191 34.72 -8.65 -9.11
C ASP A 191 33.29 -8.70 -8.56
N LEU A 192 32.68 -9.89 -8.53
CA LEU A 192 31.39 -10.12 -7.88
C LEU A 192 31.45 -10.22 -6.35
N ASP A 193 32.64 -10.26 -5.76
CA ASP A 193 32.84 -10.54 -4.33
C ASP A 193 32.56 -9.34 -3.40
N GLU A 194 32.38 -8.12 -3.94
CA GLU A 194 32.20 -6.93 -3.11
C GLU A 194 30.72 -6.52 -2.92
N LEU A 195 29.77 -7.10 -3.68
CA LEU A 195 28.35 -6.76 -3.57
C LEU A 195 27.62 -7.65 -2.54
N PRO A 196 26.85 -7.07 -1.60
CA PRO A 196 26.07 -7.85 -0.63
C PRO A 196 25.22 -8.96 -1.29
N GLN A 197 25.29 -10.17 -0.75
CA GLN A 197 24.57 -11.32 -1.29
C GLN A 197 23.07 -11.22 -0.99
N LEU A 198 22.23 -11.53 -1.98
CA LEU A 198 20.78 -11.63 -1.79
C LEU A 198 20.45 -12.77 -0.84
N TYR A 199 19.40 -12.59 -0.05
CA TYR A 199 18.93 -13.63 0.86
C TYR A 199 18.63 -14.92 0.10
N ASN A 200 19.22 -16.03 0.55
CA ASN A 200 19.16 -17.35 -0.12
C ASN A 200 19.60 -17.36 -1.61
N ASN A 201 20.25 -16.32 -2.12
CA ASN A 201 20.51 -16.12 -3.55
C ASN A 201 19.24 -16.10 -4.41
N GLU A 202 18.10 -15.78 -3.81
CA GLU A 202 16.83 -15.67 -4.51
C GLU A 202 16.73 -14.34 -5.26
N ASP A 203 16.02 -14.36 -6.39
CA ASP A 203 15.73 -13.16 -7.16
C ASP A 203 14.40 -12.57 -6.68
N PHE A 204 14.43 -11.39 -6.05
CA PHE A 204 13.23 -10.75 -5.51
C PHE A 204 12.58 -9.84 -6.55
N LEU A 205 11.26 -9.84 -6.60
CA LEU A 205 10.48 -8.93 -7.41
C LEU A 205 10.61 -7.50 -6.84
N LEU A 206 11.09 -6.56 -7.66
CA LEU A 206 11.28 -5.14 -7.28
C LEU A 206 10.08 -4.28 -7.70
N ALA A 207 9.97 -3.05 -7.18
CA ALA A 207 8.77 -2.21 -7.37
C ALA A 207 8.43 -1.86 -8.83
N ASN A 208 9.44 -1.78 -9.72
CA ASN A 208 9.24 -1.45 -11.13
C ASN A 208 9.10 -2.68 -12.03
N GLU A 209 9.10 -3.88 -11.45
CA GLU A 209 8.99 -5.13 -12.21
C GLU A 209 7.56 -5.65 -12.23
N GLN A 210 7.15 -6.20 -13.37
CA GLN A 210 5.83 -6.79 -13.53
C GLN A 210 5.76 -8.17 -12.88
N ASP A 211 4.71 -8.40 -12.08
CA ASP A 211 4.45 -9.66 -11.42
C ASP A 211 3.81 -10.68 -12.37
N ILE A 212 4.62 -11.41 -13.13
CA ILE A 212 4.12 -12.42 -14.08
C ILE A 212 3.64 -13.71 -13.41
N ASP A 213 4.01 -13.96 -12.15
CA ASP A 213 3.58 -15.16 -11.40
C ASP A 213 2.31 -14.92 -10.57
N GLU A 214 1.70 -13.74 -10.67
CA GLU A 214 0.48 -13.38 -9.92
C GLU A 214 -0.68 -14.33 -10.25
N SER A 215 -0.87 -14.64 -11.53
CA SER A 215 -1.92 -15.58 -11.97
C SER A 215 -1.70 -16.98 -11.38
N LEU A 216 -0.46 -17.48 -11.40
CA LEU A 216 -0.09 -18.77 -10.82
C LEU A 216 -0.39 -18.79 -9.31
N SER A 217 -0.13 -17.66 -8.62
CA SER A 217 -0.38 -17.53 -7.20
C SER A 217 -1.85 -17.71 -6.81
N HIS A 218 -2.79 -17.39 -7.69
CA HIS A 218 -4.23 -17.58 -7.42
C HIS A 218 -4.73 -18.98 -7.79
N THR A 219 -4.08 -19.65 -8.73
CA THR A 219 -4.47 -20.99 -9.20
C THR A 219 -3.94 -22.11 -8.31
N ASP A 220 -2.73 -21.96 -7.76
CA ASP A 220 -2.15 -22.97 -6.89
C ASP A 220 -2.70 -22.86 -5.46
N LYS A 221 -3.65 -23.73 -5.15
CA LYS A 221 -4.26 -23.86 -3.81
C LYS A 221 -3.45 -24.75 -2.84
N SER A 222 -2.52 -25.59 -3.32
CA SER A 222 -1.69 -26.41 -2.42
C SER A 222 -0.62 -25.58 -1.72
N GLY A 223 -0.24 -24.46 -2.36
CA GLY A 223 0.77 -23.54 -1.82
C GLY A 223 2.17 -24.12 -1.92
N GLU A 224 2.40 -25.09 -2.81
CA GLU A 224 3.66 -25.78 -2.99
C GLU A 224 4.50 -25.18 -4.11
N ALA A 225 3.88 -24.49 -5.07
CA ALA A 225 4.59 -23.87 -6.17
C ALA A 225 5.49 -22.74 -5.63
N TYR A 226 6.75 -22.79 -6.05
CA TYR A 226 7.68 -21.70 -5.81
C TYR A 226 7.27 -20.48 -6.65
N LEU A 227 7.16 -19.34 -5.98
CA LEU A 227 6.91 -18.05 -6.61
C LEU A 227 8.04 -17.10 -6.25
N ARG A 228 8.33 -16.18 -7.17
CA ARG A 228 9.29 -15.12 -6.92
C ARG A 228 8.85 -14.31 -5.69
N PRO A 229 9.72 -14.13 -4.68
CA PRO A 229 9.40 -13.39 -3.47
C PRO A 229 9.32 -11.90 -3.74
N PHE A 230 8.49 -11.18 -2.98
CA PHE A 230 8.41 -9.73 -2.99
C PHE A 230 9.53 -9.13 -2.17
N SER A 231 10.19 -8.10 -2.73
CA SER A 231 11.03 -7.22 -1.93
C SER A 231 10.17 -6.31 -1.04
N ARG A 232 10.75 -5.74 0.02
CA ARG A 232 10.09 -4.76 0.91
C ARG A 232 9.54 -3.58 0.12
N VAL A 233 10.34 -3.06 -0.82
CA VAL A 233 9.95 -1.92 -1.65
C VAL A 233 8.87 -2.30 -2.66
N HIS A 234 8.92 -3.51 -3.23
CA HIS A 234 7.83 -4.01 -4.06
C HIS A 234 6.53 -4.14 -3.27
N LEU A 235 6.56 -4.72 -2.07
CA LEU A 235 5.36 -4.84 -1.24
C LEU A 235 4.80 -3.47 -0.86
N ALA A 236 5.66 -2.50 -0.50
CA ALA A 236 5.24 -1.13 -0.22
C ALA A 236 4.59 -0.47 -1.45
N ALA A 237 5.16 -0.64 -2.65
CA ALA A 237 4.59 -0.15 -3.90
C ALA A 237 3.26 -0.84 -4.24
N LYS A 238 3.20 -2.18 -4.15
CA LYS A 238 1.99 -2.99 -4.39
C LYS A 238 0.85 -2.59 -3.46
N LEU A 239 1.17 -2.23 -2.21
CA LEU A 239 0.19 -1.76 -1.23
C LEU A 239 -0.05 -0.23 -1.25
N ASN A 240 0.59 0.49 -2.17
CA ASN A 240 0.52 1.95 -2.31
C ASN A 240 0.80 2.71 -1.00
N ILE A 241 1.86 2.29 -0.30
CA ILE A 241 2.30 2.92 0.94
C ILE A 241 3.03 4.22 0.61
N ILE A 242 2.38 5.34 0.92
CA ILE A 242 2.89 6.69 0.64
C ILE A 242 3.70 7.29 1.80
N ALA A 243 3.54 6.77 3.02
CA ALA A 243 4.17 7.30 4.21
C ALA A 243 4.36 6.20 5.27
N ALA A 244 5.35 6.39 6.13
CA ALA A 244 5.60 5.58 7.32
C ALA A 244 5.59 6.47 8.57
N PRO A 245 5.11 5.99 9.73
CA PRO A 245 4.60 4.64 9.98
C PRO A 245 3.17 4.41 9.42
N THR A 246 2.93 3.23 8.83
CA THR A 246 1.60 2.79 8.36
C THR A 246 1.38 1.33 8.75
N LEU A 247 0.19 1.01 9.25
CA LEU A 247 -0.25 -0.37 9.51
C LEU A 247 -1.39 -0.71 8.56
N CYS A 248 -1.23 -1.78 7.80
CA CYS A 248 -2.27 -2.37 6.96
C CYS A 248 -2.72 -3.72 7.54
N ILE A 249 -3.98 -4.07 7.35
CA ILE A 249 -4.59 -5.29 7.91
C ILE A 249 -5.02 -6.20 6.80
N TYR A 250 -4.52 -7.43 6.87
CA TYR A 250 -4.83 -8.52 5.97
C TYR A 250 -5.55 -9.63 6.72
N HIS A 251 -6.66 -10.10 6.15
CA HIS A 251 -7.40 -11.23 6.70
C HIS A 251 -7.04 -12.49 5.92
N VAL A 252 -6.37 -13.43 6.60
CA VAL A 252 -5.75 -14.61 5.97
C VAL A 252 -6.80 -15.51 5.36
N GLN A 253 -7.93 -15.74 6.04
CA GLN A 253 -8.94 -16.68 5.54
C GLN A 253 -9.66 -16.18 4.29
N SER A 254 -9.92 -14.87 4.20
CA SER A 254 -10.58 -14.30 3.02
C SER A 254 -9.60 -13.89 1.93
N GLY A 255 -8.31 -13.84 2.24
CA GLY A 255 -7.26 -13.37 1.35
C GLY A 255 -7.38 -11.89 0.98
N LYS A 256 -8.00 -11.06 1.84
CA LYS A 256 -8.33 -9.65 1.54
C LYS A 256 -7.65 -8.67 2.49
N MET A 257 -7.24 -7.53 1.94
CA MET A 257 -6.87 -6.35 2.73
C MET A 257 -8.13 -5.69 3.31
N LEU A 258 -8.25 -5.64 4.63
CA LEU A 258 -9.36 -5.02 5.34
C LEU A 258 -9.15 -3.52 5.54
N GLU A 259 -7.92 -3.12 5.85
CA GLU A 259 -7.54 -1.74 6.13
C GLU A 259 -6.16 -1.42 5.57
N TRP A 260 -6.01 -0.21 5.06
CA TRP A 260 -4.78 0.29 4.45
C TRP A 260 -4.03 1.27 5.35
N ASN A 261 -4.71 1.90 6.30
CA ASN A 261 -4.12 2.84 7.24
C ASN A 261 -4.89 2.80 8.56
N VAL A 262 -4.49 1.89 9.44
CA VAL A 262 -5.09 1.75 10.77
C VAL A 262 -4.69 2.95 11.63
N ARG A 263 -5.69 3.60 12.22
CA ARG A 263 -5.46 4.63 13.23
C ARG A 263 -5.06 3.97 14.55
N MET A 264 -3.86 4.28 15.06
CA MET A 264 -3.35 3.67 16.30
C MET A 264 -4.28 3.85 17.50
N GLY A 265 -5.01 4.97 17.57
CA GLY A 265 -6.02 5.17 18.62
C GLY A 265 -7.11 4.10 18.66
N ARG A 266 -7.32 3.30 17.61
CA ARG A 266 -8.25 2.15 17.65
C ARG A 266 -7.68 0.95 18.36
N LEU A 267 -6.35 0.80 18.36
CA LEU A 267 -5.65 -0.30 18.98
C LEU A 267 -5.34 -0.04 20.46
N SER A 268 -5.15 1.23 20.83
CA SER A 268 -4.85 1.62 22.22
C SER A 268 -6.07 2.02 23.05
N SER A 269 -7.25 2.20 22.45
CA SER A 269 -8.46 2.63 23.17
C SER A 269 -9.38 1.47 23.56
N ASN A 270 -10.45 1.80 24.30
CA ASN A 270 -11.58 0.93 24.59
C ASN A 270 -12.25 0.29 23.36
N ARG A 271 -11.95 0.77 22.14
CA ARG A 271 -12.45 0.22 20.87
C ARG A 271 -11.57 -0.87 20.27
N SER A 272 -10.46 -1.25 20.92
CA SER A 272 -9.56 -2.30 20.42
C SER A 272 -10.27 -3.65 20.28
N ARG A 273 -11.13 -4.00 21.25
CA ARG A 273 -11.92 -5.24 21.22
C ARG A 273 -12.90 -5.29 20.04
N GLU A 274 -13.66 -4.22 19.83
CA GLU A 274 -14.59 -4.12 18.71
C GLU A 274 -13.85 -4.16 17.36
N THR A 275 -12.71 -3.45 17.28
CA THR A 275 -11.84 -3.46 16.10
C THR A 275 -11.35 -4.88 15.80
N TRP A 276 -10.93 -5.61 16.84
CA TRP A 276 -10.50 -7.00 16.72
C TRP A 276 -11.62 -7.94 16.26
N GLU A 277 -12.81 -7.85 16.87
CA GLU A 277 -13.98 -8.65 16.50
C GLU A 277 -14.35 -8.45 15.02
N LYS A 278 -14.30 -7.21 14.52
CA LYS A 278 -14.51 -6.91 13.09
C LYS A 278 -13.45 -7.52 12.18
N TRP A 279 -12.17 -7.41 12.56
CA TRP A 279 -11.09 -8.00 11.76
C TRP A 279 -11.16 -9.52 11.72
N LEU A 280 -11.56 -10.17 12.82
CA LEU A 280 -11.82 -11.61 12.87
C LEU A 280 -12.98 -12.03 11.97
N ALA A 281 -14.00 -11.19 11.83
CA ALA A 281 -15.11 -11.40 10.92
C ALA A 281 -14.74 -11.11 9.44
N GLY A 282 -13.53 -10.63 9.16
CA GLY A 282 -13.12 -10.21 7.82
C GLY A 282 -13.75 -8.88 7.39
N GLU A 283 -14.15 -8.03 8.34
CA GLU A 283 -14.74 -6.72 8.11
C GLU A 283 -13.75 -5.59 8.41
N SER A 284 -13.87 -4.49 7.66
CA SER A 284 -13.09 -3.29 7.94
C SER A 284 -13.62 -2.58 9.18
N ALA A 285 -12.76 -2.28 10.16
CA ALA A 285 -13.16 -1.46 11.29
C ALA A 285 -13.31 0.01 10.86
N ALA A 286 -12.63 0.45 9.78
CA ALA A 286 -12.63 1.82 9.25
C ALA A 286 -14.01 2.41 8.90
N ASN A 287 -15.07 1.60 8.84
CA ASN A 287 -16.43 2.08 8.64
C ASN A 287 -16.84 2.97 9.82
N PHE A 288 -16.68 4.28 9.62
CA PHE A 288 -17.25 5.32 10.47
C PHE A 288 -18.77 5.21 10.30
N GLY A 289 -19.40 4.42 11.16
CA GLY A 289 -20.85 4.27 11.16
C GLY A 289 -21.51 5.63 11.44
N PHE A 290 -22.73 5.81 10.96
CA PHE A 290 -23.53 7.00 11.30
C PHE A 290 -23.62 7.21 12.82
N THR A 291 -23.59 6.12 13.59
CA THR A 291 -23.52 6.10 15.05
C THR A 291 -22.23 6.70 15.61
N ASP A 292 -21.09 6.48 14.95
CA ASP A 292 -19.78 7.05 15.36
C ASP A 292 -19.70 8.54 15.00
N ALA A 293 -20.38 8.97 13.93
CA ALA A 293 -20.55 10.38 13.61
C ALA A 293 -21.41 11.12 14.64
N LEU A 294 -22.51 10.48 15.07
CA LEU A 294 -23.40 10.99 16.12
C LEU A 294 -22.71 11.11 17.48
N SER A 295 -21.84 10.16 17.82
CA SER A 295 -21.13 10.19 19.10
C SER A 295 -20.02 11.26 19.13
N VAL A 296 -19.32 11.47 18.02
CA VAL A 296 -18.20 12.42 17.94
C VAL A 296 -18.67 13.88 17.87
N ALA A 297 -19.76 14.16 17.16
CA ALA A 297 -20.22 15.53 16.93
C ALA A 297 -21.76 15.67 17.04
N PRO A 298 -22.36 15.36 18.20
CA PRO A 298 -23.81 15.33 18.36
C PRO A 298 -24.46 16.70 18.06
N TYR A 299 -23.83 17.78 18.54
CA TYR A 299 -24.35 19.14 18.33
C TYR A 299 -24.23 19.60 16.87
N THR A 300 -23.14 19.25 16.18
CA THR A 300 -22.97 19.62 14.76
C THR A 300 -24.03 18.94 13.89
N ILE A 301 -24.33 17.67 14.15
CA ILE A 301 -25.38 16.94 13.43
C ILE A 301 -26.76 17.51 13.78
N LEU A 302 -27.02 17.83 15.05
CA LEU A 302 -28.27 18.46 15.47
C LEU A 302 -28.49 19.81 14.78
N ILE A 303 -27.47 20.68 14.77
CA ILE A 303 -27.51 21.98 14.08
C ILE A 303 -27.73 21.77 12.57
N GLY A 304 -27.04 20.80 11.95
CA GLY A 304 -27.25 20.45 10.55
C GLY A 304 -28.68 19.99 10.25
N LEU A 305 -29.29 19.20 11.13
CA LEU A 305 -30.68 18.75 11.03
C LEU A 305 -31.67 19.92 11.16
N VAL A 306 -31.46 20.82 12.13
CA VAL A 306 -32.27 22.02 12.30
C VAL A 306 -32.14 22.94 11.08
N ALA A 307 -30.93 23.11 10.55
CA ALA A 307 -30.70 23.89 9.33
C ALA A 307 -31.37 23.26 8.11
N LEU A 308 -31.35 21.94 7.98
CA LEU A 308 -32.04 21.22 6.90
C LEU A 308 -33.56 21.37 7.02
N LEU A 309 -34.12 21.20 8.21
CA LEU A 309 -35.55 21.41 8.49
C LEU A 309 -35.96 22.85 8.17
N TYR A 310 -35.17 23.82 8.62
CA TYR A 310 -35.39 25.23 8.30
C TYR A 310 -35.36 25.48 6.79
N PHE A 311 -34.40 24.91 6.08
CA PHE A 311 -34.32 25.01 4.62
C PHE A 311 -35.55 24.41 3.93
N ILE A 312 -36.06 23.26 4.40
CA ILE A 312 -37.28 22.64 3.88
C ILE A 312 -38.50 23.54 4.14
N VAL A 313 -38.62 24.09 5.35
CA VAL A 313 -39.72 25.01 5.71
C VAL A 313 -39.70 26.26 4.83
N VAL A 314 -38.54 26.88 4.61
CA VAL A 314 -38.43 28.06 3.73
C VAL A 314 -38.73 27.70 2.27
N LYS A 315 -38.30 26.53 1.80
CA LYS A 315 -38.52 26.10 0.42
C LYS A 315 -40.00 25.77 0.13
N VAL A 316 -40.71 25.17 1.08
CA VAL A 316 -42.12 24.78 0.92
C VAL A 316 -43.08 25.90 1.32
N GLY A 317 -42.79 26.61 2.41
CA GLY A 317 -43.62 27.68 2.96
C GLY A 317 -43.40 29.06 2.33
N GLY A 318 -42.38 29.22 1.48
CA GLY A 318 -42.08 30.51 0.83
C GLY A 318 -41.17 31.44 1.65
N GLU A 319 -40.75 32.55 1.03
CA GLU A 319 -39.75 33.47 1.60
C GLU A 319 -40.18 34.13 2.92
N GLU A 320 -41.47 34.15 3.24
CA GLU A 320 -42.00 34.72 4.49
C GLU A 320 -41.50 34.02 5.76
N TYR A 321 -41.11 32.74 5.66
CA TYR A 321 -40.49 32.00 6.76
C TYR A 321 -38.97 32.16 6.82
N ASN A 322 -38.37 32.96 5.93
CA ASN A 322 -36.94 33.21 5.93
C ASN A 322 -36.53 34.25 6.98
N VAL A 323 -36.73 33.90 8.25
CA VAL A 323 -36.38 34.73 9.42
C VAL A 323 -34.90 35.14 9.42
N LEU A 324 -33.99 34.29 8.94
CA LEU A 324 -32.56 34.57 8.84
C LEU A 324 -32.25 35.71 7.87
N LYS A 325 -32.88 35.70 6.68
CA LYS A 325 -32.74 36.79 5.71
C LYS A 325 -33.24 38.11 6.31
N ARG A 326 -34.37 38.09 7.03
CA ARG A 326 -34.94 39.29 7.68
C ARG A 326 -34.05 39.84 8.80
N THR A 327 -33.55 38.99 9.69
CA THR A 327 -32.67 39.43 10.79
C THR A 327 -31.34 39.93 10.27
N LEU A 328 -30.77 39.30 9.24
CA LEU A 328 -29.50 39.72 8.65
C LEU A 328 -29.64 41.05 7.91
N HIS A 329 -30.76 41.29 7.22
CA HIS A 329 -31.07 42.60 6.60
C HIS A 329 -31.23 43.70 7.66
N SER A 330 -31.97 43.42 8.75
CA SER A 330 -32.17 44.37 9.85
C SER A 330 -30.86 44.70 10.58
N LEU A 331 -29.95 43.73 10.71
CA LEU A 331 -28.64 43.93 11.34
C LEU A 331 -27.72 44.77 10.44
N LEU A 332 -27.71 44.51 9.13
CA LEU A 332 -26.93 45.29 8.18
C LEU A 332 -27.42 46.74 8.08
N GLU A 333 -28.73 46.95 8.01
CA GLU A 333 -29.33 48.30 7.94
C GLU A 333 -29.15 49.09 9.24
N GLY A 334 -29.21 48.41 10.40
CA GLY A 334 -28.95 49.02 11.70
C GLY A 334 -27.50 49.50 11.89
N THR A 335 -26.56 48.99 11.10
CA THR A 335 -25.13 49.36 11.18
C THR A 335 -24.82 50.64 10.38
N THR A 336 -25.69 51.05 9.43
CA THR A 336 -25.52 52.27 8.63
C THR A 336 -26.11 53.54 9.24
N GLY A 337 -26.73 53.47 10.43
CA GLY A 337 -27.45 54.60 11.07
C GLY A 337 -26.62 55.48 12.03
N GLY A 338 -25.31 55.30 12.13
CA GLY A 338 -24.45 56.03 13.08
C GLY A 338 -23.84 57.33 12.53
N THR A 339 -24.52 58.45 12.77
CA THR A 339 -23.94 59.81 12.95
C THR A 339 -23.01 60.39 11.87
N HIS A 340 -23.59 61.14 10.93
CA HIS A 340 -23.01 62.41 10.49
C HIS A 340 -24.04 63.51 10.76
N GLN A 341 -24.07 64.03 11.99
CA GLN A 341 -24.68 65.34 12.24
C GLN A 341 -23.79 66.39 11.57
N LEU A 342 -24.26 66.94 10.45
CA LEU A 342 -23.73 68.17 9.88
C LEU A 342 -23.84 69.28 10.93
N ILE A 343 -22.70 69.73 11.48
CA ILE A 343 -22.61 70.96 12.26
C ILE A 343 -22.99 72.11 11.32
N LYS A 344 -24.16 72.69 11.56
CA LYS A 344 -24.62 73.92 10.91
C LYS A 344 -23.87 75.08 11.55
N ALA A 345 -23.00 75.74 10.79
CA ALA A 345 -22.32 76.96 11.24
C ALA A 345 -23.35 78.06 11.55
N PRO A 346 -23.21 78.80 12.67
CA PRO A 346 -24.03 79.98 12.92
C PRO A 346 -23.57 81.13 12.02
N ASN A 347 -24.54 81.77 11.37
CA ASN A 347 -24.39 83.05 10.71
C ASN A 347 -24.12 84.12 11.78
N ASP A 348 -22.97 84.77 11.69
CA ASP A 348 -22.78 86.14 12.18
C ASP A 348 -22.86 87.08 10.96
N GLU A 349 -23.89 87.92 10.92
CA GLU A 349 -23.91 89.18 10.18
C GLU A 349 -24.09 90.34 11.17
N LEU A 350 -23.33 91.41 10.88
CA LEU A 350 -23.33 92.79 11.41
C LEU A 350 -22.37 93.12 12.57
#